data_AF-A0A1I5LYQ2-F1
#
_entry.id   AF-A0A1I5LYQ2-F1
#
_cell.length_a   1.000
_cell.length_b   1.000
_cell.length_c   1.000
_cell.angle_alpha   90.00
_cell.angle_beta   90.00
_cell.angle_gamma   90.00
#
_symmetry.space_group_name_H-M   'P 1'
#
loop_
_entity.id
_entity.type
_entity.pdbx_description
1 polymer ?
#
loop_
_entity_poly.entity_id
_entity_poly.type
_entity_poly.pdbx_seq_one_letter_code
_entity_poly.pdbx_strand_id
1 'polypeptide(L)'
;MTAAETLKSCNISTVEQLINKIDAVVEIMKDDAKRICISKKIAVVDFDFAFSVSAEATLKTIEKGAKLQGVKRFLNCQNIDIAVNWLLQRIVANIKNTYDKRYKMHFENNGTCEINDYTSKYTIDKQIETEIEKMKKIDKEKIKQGLKKVWKEVDHDDFDIADFVELCEKHGFNAEEILGFKPIVNAQIKTQQVESGRSQLFFDF
;
A
#
# COMPACT_ATOMS: atom_id res chain seq x y z
N MET A 1 -4.02 1.01 4.46
CA MET A 1 -4.27 2.45 4.62
C MET A 1 -3.51 3.20 3.55
N THR A 2 -4.23 3.70 2.57
CA THR A 2 -3.78 4.72 1.61
C THR A 2 -3.97 6.12 2.20
N ALA A 3 -3.35 7.14 1.64
CA ALA A 3 -3.56 8.52 2.07
C ALA A 3 -5.04 8.91 2.00
N ALA A 4 -5.76 8.48 0.96
CA ALA A 4 -7.20 8.72 0.84
C ALA A 4 -8.01 8.09 1.98
N GLU A 5 -7.67 6.86 2.40
CA GLU A 5 -8.33 6.17 3.53
C GLU A 5 -8.05 6.89 4.86
N THR A 6 -6.81 7.33 5.08
CA THR A 6 -6.40 8.07 6.29
C THR A 6 -7.04 9.47 6.35
N LEU A 7 -7.24 10.13 5.20
CA LEU A 7 -7.90 11.44 5.17
C LEU A 7 -9.39 11.35 5.49
N LYS A 8 -10.05 10.26 5.06
CA LYS A 8 -11.45 9.97 5.40
C LYS A 8 -11.65 9.73 6.89
N SER A 9 -10.74 9.03 7.55
CA SER A 9 -10.81 8.85 9.01
C SER A 9 -10.53 10.15 9.80
N CYS A 10 -9.89 11.14 9.18
CA CYS A 10 -9.64 12.46 9.73
C CYS A 10 -10.73 13.52 9.43
N ASN A 11 -11.88 13.12 8.87
CA ASN A 11 -12.99 14.02 8.47
C ASN A 11 -12.57 15.12 7.47
N ILE A 12 -11.58 14.89 6.62
CA ILE A 12 -11.23 15.79 5.51
C ILE A 12 -12.07 15.40 4.31
N SER A 13 -13.08 16.22 4.01
CA SER A 13 -14.09 15.96 2.96
C SER A 13 -14.09 17.00 1.83
N THR A 14 -13.48 18.17 2.05
CA THR A 14 -13.38 19.23 1.05
C THR A 14 -11.93 19.58 0.70
N VAL A 15 -11.72 20.15 -0.48
CA VAL A 15 -10.39 20.62 -0.92
C VAL A 15 -9.87 21.74 -0.01
N GLU A 16 -10.74 22.59 0.51
CA GLU A 16 -10.38 23.65 1.47
C GLU A 16 -9.80 23.06 2.76
N GLN A 17 -10.46 22.05 3.34
CA GLN A 17 -9.96 21.35 4.53
C GLN A 17 -8.61 20.67 4.28
N LEU A 18 -8.45 20.09 3.07
CA LEU A 18 -7.20 19.47 2.64
C LEU A 18 -6.07 20.50 2.56
N ILE A 19 -6.32 21.68 1.97
CA ILE A 19 -5.32 22.76 1.85
C ILE A 19 -4.95 23.32 3.22
N ASN A 20 -5.92 23.49 4.12
CA ASN A 20 -5.66 23.98 5.48
C ASN A 20 -4.76 23.05 6.31
N LYS A 21 -4.64 21.78 5.90
CA LYS A 21 -3.81 20.76 6.56
C LYS A 21 -2.76 20.17 5.61
N ILE A 22 -2.34 20.95 4.60
CA ILE A 22 -1.59 20.41 3.46
C ILE A 22 -0.27 19.75 3.86
N ASP A 23 0.43 20.26 4.87
CA ASP A 23 1.70 19.67 5.34
C ASP A 23 1.50 18.25 5.90
N ALA A 24 0.46 18.07 6.72
CA ALA A 24 0.10 16.75 7.25
C ALA A 24 -0.41 15.81 6.14
N VAL A 25 -1.17 16.34 5.18
CA VAL A 25 -1.65 15.58 4.02
C VAL A 25 -0.47 15.07 3.19
N VAL A 26 0.52 15.94 2.92
CA VAL A 26 1.74 15.59 2.19
C VAL A 26 2.53 14.50 2.94
N GLU A 27 2.69 14.61 4.26
CA GLU A 27 3.42 13.59 5.02
C GLU A 27 2.74 12.21 4.92
N ILE A 28 1.41 12.17 5.02
CA ILE A 28 0.63 10.94 4.85
C ILE A 28 0.76 10.37 3.42
N MET A 29 0.95 11.22 2.41
CA MET A 29 1.10 10.81 1.01
C MET A 29 2.47 10.20 0.67
N LYS A 30 3.47 10.31 1.55
CA LYS A 30 4.85 9.91 1.27
C LYS A 30 4.97 8.44 0.84
N ASP A 31 4.32 7.54 1.57
CA ASP A 31 4.33 6.10 1.28
C ASP A 31 3.59 5.77 -0.03
N ASP A 32 2.49 6.48 -0.31
CA ASP A 32 1.73 6.31 -1.56
C ASP A 32 2.56 6.78 -2.76
N ALA A 33 3.27 7.91 -2.63
CA ALA A 33 4.15 8.43 -3.66
C ALA A 33 5.32 7.45 -3.92
N LYS A 34 5.90 6.89 -2.85
CA LYS A 34 6.98 5.90 -2.96
C LYS A 34 6.51 4.65 -3.72
N ARG A 35 5.33 4.14 -3.37
CA ARG A 35 4.69 3.01 -4.08
C ARG A 35 4.49 3.30 -5.56
N ILE A 36 4.02 4.50 -5.92
CA ILE A 36 3.80 4.88 -7.32
C ILE A 36 5.12 5.03 -8.07
N CYS A 37 6.15 5.62 -7.47
CA CYS A 37 7.47 5.74 -8.10
C CYS A 37 8.03 4.36 -8.43
N ILE A 38 7.95 3.42 -7.49
CA ILE A 38 8.40 2.04 -7.69
C ILE A 38 7.59 1.35 -8.80
N SER A 39 6.25 1.44 -8.78
CA SER A 39 5.41 0.80 -9.79
C SER A 39 5.63 1.36 -11.20
N LYS A 40 5.93 2.66 -11.31
CA LYS A 40 6.28 3.33 -12.56
C LYS A 40 7.76 3.20 -12.94
N LYS A 41 8.57 2.46 -12.15
CA LYS A 41 10.02 2.32 -12.33
C LYS A 41 10.76 3.66 -12.44
N ILE A 42 10.34 4.63 -11.62
CA ILE A 42 11.01 5.92 -11.50
C ILE A 42 12.21 5.74 -10.58
N ALA A 43 13.40 5.83 -11.17
CA ALA A 43 14.69 5.82 -10.51
C ALA A 43 14.82 7.05 -9.58
N VAL A 44 14.90 6.83 -8.27
CA VAL A 44 15.07 7.90 -7.28
C VAL A 44 16.17 7.49 -6.30
N VAL A 45 17.28 8.21 -6.30
CA VAL A 45 18.46 7.90 -5.47
C VAL A 45 18.20 8.24 -3.99
N ASP A 46 17.61 9.41 -3.75
CA ASP A 46 17.22 9.87 -2.41
C ASP A 46 15.75 10.25 -2.47
N PHE A 47 14.88 9.30 -2.08
CA PHE A 47 13.44 9.49 -2.17
C PHE A 47 12.94 10.57 -1.22
N ASP A 48 13.51 10.66 -0.02
CA ASP A 48 13.05 11.59 1.00
C ASP A 48 13.40 13.03 0.61
N PHE A 49 14.62 13.24 0.12
CA PHE A 49 15.01 14.52 -0.49
C PHE A 49 14.14 14.86 -1.71
N ALA A 50 14.01 13.94 -2.67
CA ALA A 50 13.24 14.20 -3.88
C ALA A 50 11.77 14.48 -3.58
N PHE A 51 11.17 13.77 -2.61
CA PHE A 51 9.80 13.96 -2.17
C PHE A 51 9.61 15.35 -1.55
N SER A 52 10.47 15.75 -0.60
CA SER A 52 10.37 17.06 0.07
C SER A 52 10.45 18.23 -0.92
N VAL A 53 11.44 18.24 -1.80
CA VAL A 53 11.58 19.27 -2.85
C VAL A 53 10.37 19.29 -3.80
N SER A 54 9.87 18.10 -4.16
CA SER A 54 8.74 17.97 -5.09
C SER A 54 7.41 18.39 -4.47
N ALA A 55 7.23 18.12 -3.18
CA ALA A 55 6.10 18.60 -2.41
C ALA A 55 6.12 20.13 -2.34
N GLU A 56 7.24 20.74 -1.95
CA GLU A 56 7.40 22.19 -1.90
C GLU A 56 7.11 22.86 -3.25
N ALA A 57 7.62 22.29 -4.36
CA ALA A 57 7.33 22.77 -5.71
C ALA A 57 5.83 22.66 -6.07
N THR A 58 5.15 21.64 -5.57
CA THR A 58 3.70 21.45 -5.74
C THR A 58 2.93 22.51 -4.96
N LEU A 59 3.30 22.76 -3.70
CA LEU A 59 2.70 23.81 -2.86
C LEU A 59 2.83 25.18 -3.50
N LYS A 60 4.04 25.55 -3.95
CA LYS A 60 4.28 26.80 -4.72
C LYS A 60 3.45 26.89 -6.00
N THR A 61 3.10 25.76 -6.60
CA THR A 61 2.21 25.74 -7.78
C THR A 61 0.76 26.01 -7.39
N ILE A 62 0.32 25.49 -6.26
CA ILE A 62 -1.02 25.73 -5.71
C ILE A 62 -1.17 27.19 -5.28
N GLU A 63 -0.15 27.77 -4.64
CA GLU A 63 -0.11 29.18 -4.22
C GLU A 63 -0.23 30.17 -5.40
N LYS A 64 0.26 29.80 -6.59
CA LYS A 64 0.04 30.59 -7.83
C LYS A 64 -1.44 30.67 -8.23
N GLY A 65 -2.30 29.87 -7.60
CA GLY A 65 -3.74 29.94 -7.67
C GLY A 65 -4.31 29.53 -9.03
N ALA A 66 -5.53 30.00 -9.30
CA ALA A 66 -6.32 29.63 -10.48
C ALA A 66 -5.76 30.13 -11.83
N LYS A 67 -4.54 30.70 -11.87
CA LYS A 67 -3.83 31.07 -13.10
C LYS A 67 -3.48 29.87 -13.96
N LEU A 68 -3.31 28.70 -13.34
CA LEU A 68 -3.07 27.44 -14.03
C LEU A 68 -4.37 26.63 -14.10
N GLN A 69 -4.77 26.22 -15.31
CA GLN A 69 -6.00 25.44 -15.54
C GLN A 69 -6.07 24.18 -14.66
N GLY A 70 -4.92 23.50 -14.46
CA GLY A 70 -4.83 22.31 -13.60
C GLY A 70 -5.10 22.62 -12.12
N VAL A 71 -4.52 23.71 -11.60
CA VAL A 71 -4.73 24.16 -10.22
C VAL A 71 -6.16 24.64 -10.05
N LYS A 72 -6.71 25.38 -11.02
CA LYS A 72 -8.13 25.79 -11.02
C LYS A 72 -9.07 24.58 -10.92
N ARG A 73 -8.80 23.51 -11.67
CA ARG A 73 -9.59 22.26 -11.58
C ARG A 73 -9.46 21.60 -10.23
N PHE A 74 -8.25 21.55 -9.67
CA PHE A 74 -8.01 21.02 -8.33
C PHE A 74 -8.76 21.81 -7.24
N LEU A 75 -8.63 23.14 -7.23
CA LEU A 75 -9.26 24.01 -6.23
C LEU A 75 -10.79 23.94 -6.24
N ASN A 76 -11.39 23.67 -7.41
CA ASN A 76 -12.85 23.54 -7.57
C ASN A 76 -13.31 22.07 -7.55
N CYS A 77 -12.46 21.12 -7.17
CA CYS A 77 -12.81 19.71 -7.19
C CYS A 77 -13.76 19.39 -6.02
N GLN A 78 -14.93 18.83 -6.33
CA GLN A 78 -15.91 18.41 -5.32
C GLN A 78 -15.63 17.00 -4.78
N ASN A 79 -14.89 16.19 -5.54
CA ASN A 79 -14.55 14.82 -5.14
C ASN A 79 -13.16 14.79 -4.51
N ILE A 80 -13.10 14.52 -3.20
CA ILE A 80 -11.86 14.51 -2.44
C ILE A 80 -10.88 13.44 -2.92
N ASP A 81 -11.34 12.26 -3.32
CA ASP A 81 -10.47 11.18 -3.81
C ASP A 81 -9.76 11.60 -5.11
N ILE A 82 -10.49 12.30 -6.00
CA ILE A 82 -9.92 12.86 -7.22
C ILE A 82 -8.91 13.95 -6.91
N ALA A 83 -9.20 14.83 -5.93
CA ALA A 83 -8.29 15.89 -5.52
C ALA A 83 -6.99 15.35 -4.90
N VAL A 84 -7.10 14.35 -4.02
CA VAL A 84 -5.98 13.63 -3.39
C VAL A 84 -5.13 12.95 -4.46
N ASN A 85 -5.75 12.24 -5.40
CA ASN A 85 -5.01 11.62 -6.51
C ASN A 85 -4.33 12.66 -7.40
N TRP A 86 -4.98 13.80 -7.69
CA TRP A 86 -4.35 14.88 -8.45
C TRP A 86 -3.09 15.39 -7.75
N LEU A 87 -3.15 15.63 -6.44
CA LEU A 87 -2.02 16.10 -5.65
C LEU A 87 -0.88 15.09 -5.67
N LEU A 88 -1.20 13.81 -5.45
CA LEU A 88 -0.24 12.71 -5.47
C LEU A 88 0.46 12.56 -6.83
N GLN A 89 -0.30 12.58 -7.92
CA GLN A 89 0.26 12.52 -9.28
C GLN A 89 1.14 13.75 -9.58
N ARG A 90 0.79 14.93 -9.06
CA ARG A 90 1.57 16.15 -9.25
C ARG A 90 2.91 16.06 -8.52
N ILE A 91 2.92 15.56 -7.28
CA ILE A 91 4.15 15.31 -6.52
C ILE A 91 5.02 14.29 -7.25
N VAL A 92 4.48 13.14 -7.66
CA VAL A 92 5.23 12.10 -8.40
C VAL A 92 5.80 12.64 -9.72
N ALA A 93 5.06 13.48 -10.43
CA ALA A 93 5.55 14.11 -11.66
C ALA A 93 6.72 15.07 -11.36
N ASN A 94 6.65 15.83 -10.27
CA ASN A 94 7.74 16.69 -9.84
C ASN A 94 8.97 15.86 -9.40
N ILE A 95 8.79 14.73 -8.71
CA ILE A 95 9.89 13.81 -8.36
C ILE A 95 10.64 13.38 -9.62
N LYS A 96 9.90 12.96 -10.65
CA LYS A 96 10.49 12.61 -11.95
C LYS A 96 11.27 13.78 -12.56
N ASN A 97 10.73 15.00 -12.48
CA ASN A 97 11.37 16.19 -13.05
C ASN A 97 12.63 16.60 -12.28
N THR A 98 12.73 16.32 -10.98
CA THR A 98 13.94 16.56 -10.18
C THR A 98 15.15 15.81 -10.75
N TYR A 99 14.96 14.68 -11.45
CA TYR A 99 16.05 13.92 -12.07
C TYR A 99 16.16 14.12 -13.59
N ASP A 100 15.38 15.03 -14.18
CA ASP A 100 15.42 15.34 -15.61
C ASP A 100 16.16 16.66 -15.85
N LYS A 101 17.31 16.59 -16.54
CA LYS A 101 18.20 17.72 -16.86
C LYS A 101 17.52 18.89 -17.56
N ARG A 102 16.37 18.67 -18.19
CA ARG A 102 15.60 19.72 -18.89
C ARG A 102 14.82 20.63 -17.94
N TYR A 103 14.68 20.26 -16.67
CA TYR A 103 13.89 21.01 -15.71
C TYR A 103 14.75 21.88 -14.81
N LYS A 104 14.23 23.07 -14.48
CA LYS A 104 14.92 24.08 -13.65
C LYS A 104 15.33 23.56 -12.26
N MET A 105 14.59 22.60 -11.72
CA MET A 105 14.85 21.99 -10.41
C MET A 105 15.63 20.67 -10.51
N HIS A 106 16.38 20.48 -11.61
CA HIS A 106 17.21 19.30 -11.74
C HIS A 106 18.23 19.23 -10.62
N PHE A 107 18.18 18.15 -9.87
CA PHE A 107 19.21 17.73 -8.94
C PHE A 107 20.16 16.78 -9.67
N GLU A 108 21.36 17.28 -9.93
CA GLU A 108 22.47 16.44 -10.37
C GLU A 108 23.16 15.97 -9.08
N ASN A 109 23.19 14.65 -8.86
CA ASN A 109 23.92 14.09 -7.73
C ASN A 109 25.42 14.27 -8.02
N ASN A 110 26.00 15.39 -7.58
CA ASN A 110 27.42 15.70 -7.73
C ASN A 110 28.31 14.87 -6.78
N GLY A 111 27.90 13.64 -6.48
CA GLY A 111 28.75 12.68 -5.80
C GLY A 111 29.99 12.44 -6.64
N THR A 112 31.15 12.65 -6.05
CA THR A 112 32.49 12.21 -6.49
C THR A 112 32.59 10.69 -6.59
N CYS A 113 31.64 10.06 -7.24
CA CYS A 113 31.67 8.68 -7.63
C CYS A 113 31.63 8.70 -9.16
N GLU A 114 32.77 8.41 -9.77
CA GLU A 114 32.88 7.97 -11.16
C GLU A 114 32.04 6.69 -11.32
N ILE A 115 30.73 6.83 -11.37
CA ILE A 115 29.83 5.72 -11.65
C ILE A 115 29.67 5.72 -13.15
N ASN A 116 30.47 4.88 -13.82
CA ASN A 116 30.21 4.47 -15.20
C ASN A 116 28.69 4.26 -15.38
N ASP A 117 28.11 4.85 -16.43
CA ASP A 117 26.66 4.88 -16.70
C ASP A 117 25.95 3.51 -16.63
N TYR A 118 26.70 2.42 -16.76
CA TYR A 118 26.19 1.05 -16.62
C TYR A 118 26.02 0.60 -15.16
N THR A 119 26.88 1.07 -14.24
CA THR A 119 26.87 0.70 -12.82
C THR A 119 25.76 1.43 -12.06
N SER A 120 25.41 2.65 -12.46
CA SER A 120 24.33 3.44 -11.83
C SER A 120 22.96 2.82 -12.11
N LYS A 121 22.66 2.49 -13.37
CA LYS A 121 21.38 1.91 -13.76
C LYS A 121 21.15 0.54 -13.14
N TYR A 122 22.15 -0.34 -13.16
CA TYR A 122 22.06 -1.66 -12.52
C TYR A 122 21.83 -1.55 -11.00
N THR A 123 22.50 -0.60 -10.34
CA THR A 123 22.33 -0.38 -8.90
C THR A 123 20.92 0.13 -8.58
N ILE A 124 20.39 1.04 -9.40
CA ILE A 124 19.03 1.56 -9.24
C ILE A 124 17.98 0.49 -9.53
N ASP A 125 18.12 -0.29 -10.61
CA ASP A 125 17.21 -1.38 -10.94
C ASP A 125 17.17 -2.42 -9.80
N LYS A 126 18.33 -2.76 -9.23
CA LYS A 126 18.43 -3.65 -8.07
C LYS A 126 17.80 -3.07 -6.80
N GLN A 127 17.94 -1.75 -6.57
CA GLN A 127 17.26 -1.07 -5.47
C GLN A 127 15.74 -1.09 -5.65
N ILE A 128 15.24 -0.83 -6.86
CA ILE A 128 13.81 -0.91 -7.20
C ILE A 128 13.31 -2.34 -6.97
N GLU A 129 14.01 -3.37 -7.46
CA GLU A 129 13.65 -4.78 -7.24
C GLU A 129 13.60 -5.13 -5.75
N THR A 130 14.58 -4.66 -4.97
CA THR A 130 14.63 -4.89 -3.53
C THR A 130 13.43 -4.24 -2.81
N GLU A 131 13.08 -3.02 -3.18
CA GLU A 131 11.93 -2.33 -2.60
C GLU A 131 10.59 -2.95 -3.04
N ILE A 132 10.48 -3.43 -4.29
CA ILE A 132 9.33 -4.22 -4.77
C ILE A 132 9.14 -5.47 -3.90
N GLU A 133 10.23 -6.20 -3.64
CA GLU A 133 10.18 -7.42 -2.84
C GLU A 133 9.76 -7.13 -1.38
N LYS A 134 10.27 -6.05 -0.78
CA LYS A 134 9.84 -5.59 0.55
C LYS A 134 8.35 -5.24 0.56
N MET A 135 7.85 -4.54 -0.46
CA MET A 135 6.44 -4.17 -0.56
C MET A 135 5.54 -5.41 -0.71
N LYS A 136 5.92 -6.38 -1.54
CA LYS A 136 5.20 -7.66 -1.66
C LYS A 136 5.12 -8.39 -0.32
N LYS A 137 6.21 -8.39 0.48
CA LYS A 137 6.21 -8.98 1.83
C LYS A 137 5.25 -8.26 2.78
N ILE A 138 5.22 -6.93 2.76
CA ILE A 138 4.27 -6.13 3.57
C ILE A 138 2.82 -6.44 3.19
N ASP A 139 2.52 -6.55 1.89
CA ASP A 139 1.18 -6.91 1.43
C ASP A 139 0.79 -8.33 1.84
N LYS A 140 1.73 -9.30 1.78
CA LYS A 140 1.50 -10.65 2.30
C LYS A 140 1.19 -10.66 3.80
N GLU A 141 1.92 -9.90 4.61
CA GLU A 141 1.64 -9.80 6.06
C GLU A 141 0.28 -9.17 6.35
N LYS A 142 -0.13 -8.15 5.59
CA LYS A 142 -1.47 -7.55 5.72
C LYS A 142 -2.58 -8.55 5.36
N ILE A 143 -2.42 -9.29 4.25
CA ILE A 143 -3.38 -10.32 3.86
C ILE A 143 -3.47 -11.40 4.94
N LYS A 144 -2.31 -11.85 5.47
CA LYS A 144 -2.24 -12.80 6.58
C LYS A 144 -2.99 -12.31 7.82
N GLN A 145 -2.81 -11.04 8.21
CA GLN A 145 -3.56 -10.44 9.32
C GLN A 145 -5.06 -10.36 9.04
N GLY A 146 -5.46 -10.03 7.81
CA GLY A 146 -6.85 -10.03 7.36
C GLY A 146 -7.50 -11.41 7.45
N LEU A 147 -6.85 -12.45 6.93
CA LEU A 147 -7.33 -13.84 7.01
C LEU A 147 -7.49 -14.29 8.48
N LYS A 148 -6.51 -13.98 9.36
CA LYS A 148 -6.63 -14.25 10.80
C LYS A 148 -7.83 -13.55 11.43
N LYS A 149 -8.14 -12.34 10.99
CA LYS A 149 -9.27 -11.57 11.50
C LYS A 149 -10.61 -12.16 11.05
N VAL A 150 -10.72 -12.50 9.76
CA VAL A 150 -11.90 -13.19 9.21
C VAL A 150 -12.21 -14.44 10.02
N TRP A 151 -11.22 -15.32 10.24
CA TRP A 151 -11.43 -16.53 11.03
C TRP A 151 -11.91 -16.27 12.47
N LYS A 152 -11.44 -15.19 13.10
CA LYS A 152 -11.81 -14.85 14.49
C LYS A 152 -13.20 -14.26 14.64
N GLU A 153 -13.70 -13.62 13.59
CA GLU A 153 -14.94 -12.82 13.65
C GLU A 153 -16.10 -13.49 12.92
N VAL A 154 -15.86 -14.63 12.27
CA VAL A 154 -16.87 -15.29 11.46
C VAL A 154 -17.88 -16.06 12.31
N ASP A 155 -19.12 -16.06 11.85
CA ASP A 155 -20.14 -16.99 12.33
C ASP A 155 -19.94 -18.34 11.66
N HIS A 156 -19.66 -19.37 12.46
CA HIS A 156 -19.28 -20.69 11.98
C HIS A 156 -20.45 -21.50 11.39
N ASP A 157 -21.69 -21.01 11.54
CA ASP A 157 -22.86 -21.65 10.94
C ASP A 157 -22.94 -21.42 9.42
N ASP A 158 -22.40 -20.30 8.91
CA ASP A 158 -22.42 -19.91 7.49
C ASP A 158 -21.03 -19.95 6.82
N PHE A 159 -19.97 -20.18 7.59
CA PHE A 159 -18.60 -20.17 7.09
C PHE A 159 -17.72 -21.14 7.88
N ASP A 160 -17.42 -22.28 7.25
CA ASP A 160 -16.73 -23.39 7.90
C ASP A 160 -15.21 -23.43 7.60
N ILE A 161 -14.56 -24.50 8.04
CA ILE A 161 -13.11 -24.67 7.87
C ILE A 161 -12.74 -24.96 6.40
N ALA A 162 -13.62 -25.55 5.61
CA ALA A 162 -13.44 -25.73 4.17
C ALA A 162 -13.47 -24.37 3.46
N ASP A 163 -14.47 -23.54 3.77
CA ASP A 163 -14.59 -22.18 3.24
C ASP A 163 -13.36 -21.34 3.56
N PHE A 164 -12.83 -21.49 4.78
CA PHE A 164 -11.62 -20.80 5.19
C PHE A 164 -10.35 -21.29 4.47
N VAL A 165 -10.22 -22.60 4.23
CA VAL A 165 -9.11 -23.17 3.47
C VAL A 165 -9.13 -22.64 2.03
N GLU A 166 -10.29 -22.66 1.38
CA GLU A 166 -10.46 -22.12 0.02
C GLU A 166 -10.09 -20.62 -0.03
N LEU A 167 -10.52 -19.85 0.97
CA LEU A 167 -10.19 -18.43 1.07
C LEU A 167 -8.69 -18.20 1.22
N CYS A 168 -7.99 -19.01 2.02
CA CYS A 168 -6.53 -18.92 2.15
C CYS A 168 -5.82 -19.25 0.84
N GLU A 169 -6.23 -20.31 0.14
CA GLU A 169 -5.66 -20.73 -1.15
C GLU A 169 -5.85 -19.67 -2.24
N LYS A 170 -7.05 -19.06 -2.30
CA LYS A 170 -7.35 -17.95 -3.21
C LYS A 170 -6.40 -16.76 -3.06
N HIS A 171 -5.87 -16.57 -1.86
CA HIS A 171 -4.90 -15.53 -1.54
C HIS A 171 -3.45 -16.02 -1.51
N GLY A 172 -3.20 -17.29 -1.88
CA GLY A 172 -1.87 -17.88 -1.97
C GLY A 172 -1.23 -18.23 -0.63
N PHE A 173 -2.05 -18.52 0.39
CA PHE A 173 -1.61 -18.94 1.72
C PHE A 173 -2.08 -20.36 2.03
N ASN A 174 -1.30 -21.08 2.84
CA ASN A 174 -1.78 -22.32 3.45
C ASN A 174 -2.51 -21.96 4.76
N ALA A 175 -3.71 -22.50 4.96
CA ALA A 175 -4.51 -22.26 6.16
C ALA A 175 -3.77 -22.64 7.47
N GLU A 176 -2.90 -23.66 7.45
CA GLU A 176 -2.04 -24.01 8.60
C GLU A 176 -1.09 -22.87 8.98
N GLU A 177 -0.55 -22.14 7.99
CA GLU A 177 0.32 -20.98 8.23
C GLU A 177 -0.42 -19.79 8.87
N ILE A 178 -1.74 -19.75 8.71
CA ILE A 178 -2.63 -18.71 9.23
C ILE A 178 -3.15 -19.09 10.62
N LEU A 179 -3.64 -20.33 10.77
CA LEU A 179 -4.27 -20.85 11.99
C LEU A 179 -3.27 -21.32 13.05
N GLY A 180 -2.07 -21.74 12.63
CA GLY A 180 -1.06 -22.32 13.53
C GLY A 180 -1.32 -23.78 13.90
N PHE A 181 -2.31 -24.41 13.27
CA PHE A 181 -2.60 -25.83 13.37
C PHE A 181 -3.11 -26.34 12.02
N LYS A 182 -2.96 -27.64 11.77
CA LYS A 182 -3.47 -28.27 10.55
C LYS A 182 -5.01 -28.31 10.58
N PRO A 183 -5.71 -27.63 9.65
CA PRO A 183 -7.16 -27.68 9.61
C PRO A 183 -7.65 -29.07 9.19
N ILE A 184 -8.69 -29.55 9.88
CA ILE A 184 -9.31 -30.85 9.62
C ILE A 184 -10.64 -30.59 8.93
N VAL A 185 -10.64 -30.75 7.60
CA VAL A 185 -11.80 -30.41 6.75
C VAL A 185 -12.86 -31.51 6.75
N ASN A 186 -12.48 -32.75 7.07
CA ASN A 186 -13.35 -33.93 6.98
C ASN A 186 -13.37 -34.75 8.28
N ALA A 187 -13.52 -34.10 9.44
CA ALA A 187 -13.67 -34.84 10.70
C ALA A 187 -14.98 -35.66 10.67
N GLN A 188 -14.87 -36.99 10.71
CA GLN A 188 -16.05 -37.84 10.79
C GLN A 188 -16.37 -38.14 12.25
N ILE A 189 -17.56 -37.75 12.69
CA ILE A 189 -18.07 -38.13 14.01
C ILE A 189 -18.72 -39.49 13.88
N LYS A 190 -18.14 -40.49 14.56
CA LYS A 190 -18.69 -41.84 14.65
C LYS A 190 -19.25 -42.07 16.04
N THR A 191 -20.25 -42.93 16.15
CA THR A 191 -20.78 -43.38 17.44
C THR A 191 -20.18 -44.74 17.76
N GLN A 192 -19.52 -44.88 18.91
CA GLN A 192 -18.96 -46.14 19.37
C GLN A 192 -19.59 -46.54 20.70
N GLN A 193 -19.89 -47.83 20.85
CA GLN A 193 -20.40 -48.36 22.10
C GLN A 193 -19.23 -48.58 23.06
N VAL A 194 -19.30 -47.99 24.26
CA VAL A 194 -18.31 -48.19 25.32
C VAL A 194 -18.71 -49.36 26.21
N GLU A 195 -17.77 -49.92 26.99
CA GLU A 195 -17.96 -51.13 27.81
C GLU A 195 -19.17 -51.07 28.77
N SER A 196 -19.59 -49.87 29.16
CA SER A 196 -20.80 -49.66 29.97
C SER A 196 -22.12 -49.88 29.21
N GLY A 197 -22.07 -50.24 27.92
CA GLY A 197 -23.22 -50.44 27.03
C GLY A 197 -23.80 -49.14 26.47
N ARG A 198 -23.31 -47.97 26.92
CA ARG A 198 -23.70 -46.66 26.41
C ARG A 198 -22.92 -46.29 25.15
N SER A 199 -23.47 -45.40 24.35
CA SER A 199 -22.80 -44.87 23.16
C SER A 199 -22.06 -43.58 23.47
N GLN A 200 -20.84 -43.43 22.94
CA GLN A 200 -20.06 -42.21 23.00
C GLN A 200 -19.69 -41.76 21.59
N LEU A 201 -19.63 -40.43 21.38
CA LEU A 201 -19.15 -39.85 20.14
C LEU A 201 -17.62 -39.92 20.11
N PHE A 202 -17.07 -40.40 18.99
CA PHE A 202 -15.65 -40.49 18.72
C PHE A 202 -15.32 -39.71 17.45
N PHE A 203 -14.21 -38.96 17.49
CA PHE A 203 -13.70 -38.24 16.33
C PHE A 203 -12.69 -39.13 15.59
N ASP A 204 -13.02 -39.50 14.35
CA ASP A 204 -12.10 -40.16 13.45
C ASP A 204 -11.43 -39.09 12.57
N PHE A 205 -10.10 -39.02 12.61
CA PHE A 205 -9.28 -37.97 12.00
C PHE A 205 -8.53 -38.47 10.77
#